data_AF-X1P8V6-F1
#
_entry.id   AF-X1P8V6-F1
#
_cell.length_a   1.000
_cell.length_b   1.000
_cell.length_c   1.000
_cell.angle_alpha   90.00
_cell.angle_beta   90.00
_cell.angle_gamma   90.00
#
_symmetry.space_group_name_H-M   'P 1'
#
loop_
_entity.id
_entity.type
_entity.pdbx_description
1 polymer ?
#
loop_
_entity_poly.entity_id
_entity_poly.type
_entity_poly.pdbx_seq_one_letter_code
_entity_poly.pdbx_strand_id
1 'polypeptide(L)'
;TELIDWEWIRDDGRDILKPAMLNVLARGANTAYKIGGIEASFDVLNPRSVRWAGEHCAKLVKEVSDETRKGLKQIIRRGIKEGKSMPRIAKKIRPMVGLTERQMMATANFEERLIIDRPELSRKELDRRVDVHARRMHRRRADTISRTESANAVNEGTLQGYEGAKIEELEILLGPNPCDICIGLASRTYKTRESHGILTAHPRCECCWSPL
;
A
#
# COMPACT_ATOMS: atom_id res chain seq x y z
N THR A 1 -16.68 28.30 4.25
CA THR A 1 -15.50 28.37 3.36
C THR A 1 -14.78 27.05 3.47
N GLU A 2 -15.00 26.13 2.53
CA GLU A 2 -14.18 24.92 2.48
C GLU A 2 -12.75 25.35 2.15
N LEU A 3 -11.84 25.10 3.10
CA LEU A 3 -10.45 25.57 3.06
C LEU A 3 -9.56 24.72 2.12
N ILE A 4 -10.13 23.70 1.45
CA ILE A 4 -9.36 22.70 0.70
C ILE A 4 -10.11 22.33 -0.58
N ASP A 5 -9.47 22.59 -1.72
CA ASP A 5 -9.93 22.20 -3.05
C ASP A 5 -9.60 20.72 -3.30
N TRP A 6 -10.60 19.87 -3.10
CA TRP A 6 -10.49 18.41 -3.24
C TRP A 6 -10.44 17.94 -4.70
N GLU A 7 -10.85 18.76 -5.67
CA GLU A 7 -10.74 18.43 -7.10
C GLU A 7 -9.31 18.60 -7.58
N TRP A 8 -8.64 19.71 -7.19
CA TRP A 8 -7.25 19.93 -7.55
C TRP A 8 -6.29 18.87 -6.98
N ILE A 9 -6.49 18.46 -5.72
CA ILE A 9 -5.69 17.38 -5.10
C ILE A 9 -5.87 16.04 -5.84
N ARG A 10 -7.07 15.79 -6.38
CA ARG A 10 -7.41 14.55 -7.09
C ARG A 10 -6.75 14.47 -8.46
N ASP A 11 -6.69 15.59 -9.17
CA ASP A 11 -6.18 15.67 -10.54
C ASP A 11 -4.65 15.73 -10.60
N ASP A 12 -4.01 16.47 -9.68
CA ASP A 12 -2.56 16.70 -9.67
C ASP A 12 -1.80 15.84 -8.63
N GLY A 13 -2.51 14.94 -7.93
CA GLY A 13 -2.10 14.09 -6.79
C GLY A 13 -0.75 13.38 -6.85
N ARG A 14 -0.09 13.36 -8.00
CA ARG A 14 1.16 12.62 -8.22
C ARG A 14 2.41 13.38 -7.81
N ASP A 15 2.34 14.70 -7.59
CA ASP A 15 3.46 15.55 -7.13
C ASP A 15 3.27 16.14 -5.72
N ILE A 16 2.25 15.69 -5.00
CA ILE A 16 1.64 16.46 -3.91
C ILE A 16 2.20 16.08 -2.55
N LEU A 17 3.13 16.91 -2.08
CA LEU A 17 3.35 17.39 -0.70
C LEU A 17 4.86 17.66 -0.53
N LYS A 18 5.31 18.87 -0.92
CA LYS A 18 6.69 19.32 -0.65
C LYS A 18 6.98 19.22 0.86
N PRO A 19 8.26 19.03 1.28
CA PRO A 19 8.60 18.92 2.71
C PRO A 19 8.04 20.05 3.58
N ALA A 20 7.91 21.26 3.03
CA ALA A 20 7.28 22.39 3.69
C ALA A 20 5.78 22.15 4.01
N MET A 21 5.02 21.59 3.07
CA MET A 21 3.60 21.28 3.28
C MET A 21 3.42 20.15 4.30
N LEU A 22 4.27 19.12 4.27
CA LEU A 22 4.28 18.07 5.29
C LEU A 22 4.54 18.65 6.69
N ASN A 23 5.45 19.62 6.79
CA ASN A 23 5.74 20.30 8.05
C ASN A 23 4.54 21.14 8.53
N VAL A 24 3.88 21.86 7.62
CA VAL A 24 2.65 22.63 7.95
C VAL A 24 1.54 21.70 8.43
N LEU A 25 1.27 20.61 7.72
CA LEU A 25 0.27 19.60 8.10
C LEU A 25 0.62 18.97 9.46
N ALA A 26 1.87 18.57 9.68
CA ALA A 26 2.32 18.00 10.93
C ALA A 26 2.20 18.99 12.10
N ARG A 27 2.55 20.27 11.90
CA ARG A 27 2.38 21.32 12.92
C ARG A 27 0.91 21.60 13.21
N GLY A 28 0.08 21.71 12.18
CA GLY A 28 -1.36 21.92 12.31
C GLY A 28 -2.01 20.78 13.08
N ALA A 29 -1.73 19.53 12.68
CA ALA A 29 -2.20 18.35 13.38
C ALA A 29 -1.74 18.33 14.85
N ASN A 30 -0.43 18.46 15.11
CA ASN A 30 0.09 18.49 16.49
C ASN A 30 -0.51 19.62 17.34
N THR A 31 -0.83 20.77 16.73
CA THR A 31 -1.49 21.89 17.41
C THR A 31 -2.94 21.55 17.74
N ALA A 32 -3.70 21.02 16.77
CA ALA A 32 -5.07 20.55 16.97
C ALA A 32 -5.13 19.48 18.09
N TYR A 33 -4.17 18.55 18.10
CA TYR A 33 -4.07 17.52 19.15
C TYR A 33 -3.73 18.09 20.53
N LYS A 34 -2.80 19.04 20.64
CA LYS A 34 -2.49 19.72 21.92
C LYS A 34 -3.70 20.47 22.47
N ILE A 35 -4.49 21.08 21.60
CA ILE A 35 -5.73 21.77 21.99
C ILE A 35 -6.80 20.76 22.42
N GLY A 36 -6.86 19.60 21.77
CA GLY A 36 -7.80 18.51 22.09
C GLY A 36 -7.41 17.59 23.25
N GLY A 37 -6.22 17.75 23.86
CA GLY A 37 -5.77 16.94 25.00
C GLY A 37 -5.39 15.48 24.67
N ILE A 38 -5.17 15.15 23.39
CA ILE A 38 -4.81 13.81 22.93
C ILE A 38 -3.29 13.75 22.74
N GLU A 39 -2.57 13.03 23.61
CA GLU A 39 -1.12 12.75 23.45
C GLU A 39 -0.86 11.68 22.38
N ALA A 40 -1.23 11.97 21.13
CA ALA A 40 -0.78 11.19 19.97
C ALA A 40 0.22 12.05 19.19
N SER A 41 1.51 11.70 19.22
CA SER A 41 2.48 12.37 18.34
C SER A 41 2.12 12.06 16.89
N PHE A 42 1.74 13.09 16.12
CA PHE A 42 1.53 12.96 14.68
C PHE A 42 2.90 12.86 14.00
N ASP A 43 3.53 11.70 14.13
CA ASP A 43 4.75 11.35 13.42
C ASP A 43 4.36 10.81 12.05
N VAL A 44 4.70 11.57 11.01
CA VAL A 44 4.56 11.15 9.61
C VAL A 44 5.23 9.79 9.37
N LEU A 45 6.24 9.46 10.16
CA LEU A 45 6.94 8.17 10.18
C LEU A 45 6.69 7.43 11.49
N ASN A 46 5.45 7.01 11.72
CA ASN A 46 5.04 6.28 12.92
C ASN A 46 5.98 5.08 13.24
N PRO A 47 6.75 5.12 14.35
CA PRO A 47 7.66 4.04 14.72
C PRO A 47 6.98 2.68 14.91
N ARG A 48 5.69 2.69 15.27
CA ARG A 48 4.85 1.49 15.39
C ARG A 48 4.71 0.78 14.05
N SER A 49 4.51 1.53 12.97
CA SER A 49 4.43 0.99 11.60
C SER A 49 5.75 0.35 11.16
N VAL A 50 6.90 0.93 11.55
CA VAL A 50 8.23 0.35 11.28
C VAL A 50 8.43 -0.95 12.06
N ARG A 51 7.98 -1.01 13.32
CA ARG A 51 8.04 -2.25 14.12
C ARG A 51 7.13 -3.33 13.53
N TRP A 52 5.88 -3.01 13.26
CA TRP A 52 4.92 -3.93 12.63
C TRP A 52 5.47 -4.49 11.32
N ALA A 53 6.04 -3.63 10.47
CA ALA A 53 6.66 -4.07 9.23
C ALA A 53 7.82 -5.07 9.47
N GLY A 54 8.60 -4.87 10.53
CA GLY A 54 9.68 -5.79 10.92
C GLY A 54 9.22 -7.14 11.45
N GLU A 55 8.00 -7.25 11.93
CA GLU A 55 7.45 -8.47 12.54
C GLU A 55 6.54 -9.22 11.56
N HIS A 56 5.68 -8.50 10.85
CA HIS A 56 4.53 -9.06 10.16
C HIS A 56 4.51 -8.88 8.64
N CYS A 57 5.33 -7.99 8.06
CA CYS A 57 5.32 -7.83 6.60
C CYS A 57 5.72 -9.10 5.86
N ALA A 58 5.24 -9.16 4.61
CA ALA A 58 5.40 -10.22 3.65
C ALA A 58 4.73 -11.55 4.03
N LYS A 59 3.89 -11.60 5.07
CA LYS A 59 3.09 -12.81 5.41
C LYS A 59 2.07 -13.15 4.32
N LEU A 60 1.50 -12.14 3.66
CA LEU A 60 0.47 -12.32 2.63
C LEU A 60 1.05 -12.66 1.24
N VAL A 61 2.37 -12.56 1.08
CA VAL A 61 3.06 -12.83 -0.19
C VAL A 61 3.09 -14.33 -0.45
N LYS A 62 2.36 -14.77 -1.47
CA LYS A 62 2.36 -16.17 -1.92
C LYS A 62 3.58 -16.47 -2.79
N GLU A 63 3.93 -17.75 -2.95
CA GLU A 63 4.88 -18.26 -3.94
C GLU A 63 6.22 -17.51 -3.96
N VAL A 64 6.87 -17.46 -2.79
CA VAL A 64 8.23 -16.97 -2.58
C VAL A 64 8.90 -17.86 -1.53
N SER A 65 10.22 -18.01 -1.61
CA SER A 65 10.98 -18.69 -0.55
C SER A 65 10.98 -17.87 0.75
N ASP A 66 11.33 -18.51 1.85
CA ASP A 66 11.42 -17.85 3.15
C ASP A 66 12.57 -16.84 3.21
N GLU A 67 13.67 -17.08 2.50
CA GLU A 67 14.77 -16.13 2.35
C GLU A 67 14.31 -14.86 1.64
N THR A 68 13.58 -15.03 0.52
CA THR A 68 12.98 -13.90 -0.19
C THR A 68 12.00 -13.17 0.70
N ARG A 69 11.16 -13.87 1.46
CA ARG A 69 10.22 -13.27 2.42
C ARG A 69 10.93 -12.43 3.47
N LYS A 70 12.03 -12.93 4.05
CA LYS A 70 12.88 -12.17 4.99
C LYS A 70 13.47 -10.93 4.32
N GLY A 71 13.97 -11.05 3.09
CA GLY A 71 14.50 -9.92 2.30
C GLY A 71 13.44 -8.85 2.04
N LEU A 72 12.25 -9.26 1.58
CA LEU A 72 11.10 -8.37 1.37
C LEU A 72 10.74 -7.60 2.64
N LYS A 73 10.66 -8.30 3.77
CA LYS A 73 10.36 -7.70 5.08
C LYS A 73 11.34 -6.57 5.42
N GLN A 74 12.64 -6.82 5.25
CA GLN A 74 13.66 -5.80 5.54
C GLN A 74 13.59 -4.60 4.59
N ILE A 75 13.38 -4.83 3.29
CA ILE A 75 13.28 -3.74 2.31
C ILE A 75 12.05 -2.88 2.54
N ILE A 76 10.90 -3.49 2.85
CA ILE A 76 9.65 -2.77 3.13
C ILE A 76 9.79 -1.97 4.43
N ARG A 77 10.24 -2.60 5.52
CA ARG A 77 10.50 -1.94 6.81
C ARG A 77 11.41 -0.73 6.65
N ARG A 78 12.54 -0.91 5.96
CA ARG A 78 13.50 0.16 5.68
C ARG A 78 12.88 1.26 4.82
N GLY A 79 12.08 0.88 3.82
CA GLY A 79 11.35 1.81 2.98
C GLY A 79 10.41 2.70 3.76
N ILE A 80 9.61 2.13 4.66
CA ILE A 80 8.71 2.86 5.57
C ILE A 80 9.52 3.77 6.48
N LYS A 81 10.57 3.26 7.13
CA LYS A 81 11.44 4.05 8.01
C LYS A 81 12.08 5.25 7.32
N GLU A 82 12.44 5.11 6.04
CA GLU A 82 13.07 6.17 5.23
C GLU A 82 12.02 7.06 4.52
N GLY A 83 10.72 6.89 4.77
CA GLY A 83 9.66 7.66 4.12
C GLY A 83 9.59 7.47 2.60
N LYS A 84 10.01 6.30 2.10
CA LYS A 84 10.00 6.02 0.65
C LYS A 84 8.58 5.75 0.17
N SER A 85 8.24 6.33 -0.98
CA SER A 85 6.98 6.01 -1.65
C SER A 85 6.89 4.53 -2.02
N MET A 86 5.68 3.97 -1.98
CA MET A 86 5.42 2.57 -2.33
C MET A 86 5.97 2.19 -3.72
N PRO A 87 5.87 3.03 -4.79
CA PRO A 87 6.51 2.72 -6.08
C PRO A 87 8.04 2.57 -5.99
N ARG A 88 8.72 3.33 -5.12
CA ARG A 88 10.17 3.20 -4.90
C ARG A 88 10.51 1.91 -4.17
N ILE A 89 9.68 1.49 -3.20
CA ILE A 89 9.81 0.20 -2.50
C ILE A 89 9.57 -0.95 -3.50
N ALA A 90 8.50 -0.88 -4.29
CA ALA A 90 8.18 -1.83 -5.36
C ALA A 90 9.34 -2.03 -6.34
N LYS A 91 9.98 -0.94 -6.77
CA LYS A 91 11.16 -1.01 -7.66
C LYS A 91 12.32 -1.78 -7.04
N LYS A 92 12.53 -1.68 -5.73
CA LYS A 92 13.60 -2.39 -5.01
C LYS A 92 13.29 -3.87 -4.81
N ILE A 93 12.04 -4.24 -4.56
CA ILE A 93 11.66 -5.64 -4.34
C ILE A 93 11.43 -6.43 -5.63
N ARG A 94 11.14 -5.76 -6.75
CA ARG A 94 10.88 -6.40 -8.05
C ARG A 94 11.91 -7.48 -8.46
N PRO A 95 13.24 -7.27 -8.38
CA PRO A 95 14.20 -8.30 -8.74
C PRO A 95 14.21 -9.51 -7.80
N MET A 96 13.57 -9.42 -6.63
CA MET A 96 13.51 -10.51 -5.63
C MET A 96 12.27 -11.38 -5.81
N VAL A 97 11.29 -10.97 -6.63
CA VAL A 97 9.98 -11.65 -6.73
C VAL A 97 9.72 -12.18 -8.14
N GLY A 98 9.53 -13.50 -8.23
CA GLY A 98 9.12 -14.20 -9.45
C GLY A 98 7.68 -13.90 -9.87
N LEU A 99 7.23 -14.46 -11.00
CA LEU A 99 5.80 -14.55 -11.32
C LEU A 99 5.16 -15.67 -10.50
N THR A 100 3.85 -15.56 -10.26
CA THR A 100 3.08 -16.66 -9.68
C THR A 100 2.78 -17.68 -10.77
N GLU A 101 2.43 -18.91 -10.41
CA GLU A 101 1.94 -19.93 -11.33
C GLU A 101 0.85 -19.36 -12.25
N ARG A 102 -0.16 -18.70 -11.67
CA ARG A 102 -1.23 -18.05 -12.44
C ARG A 102 -0.71 -17.00 -13.43
N GLN A 103 0.31 -16.23 -13.06
CA GLN A 103 0.90 -15.21 -13.94
C GLN A 103 1.81 -15.81 -15.01
N MET A 104 2.49 -16.92 -14.71
CA MET A 104 3.26 -17.68 -15.69
C MET A 104 2.32 -18.27 -16.74
N MET A 105 1.23 -18.92 -16.32
CA MET A 105 0.21 -19.44 -17.24
C MET A 105 -0.46 -18.33 -18.05
N ALA A 106 -0.74 -17.17 -17.45
CA ALA A 106 -1.28 -16.04 -18.20
C ALA A 106 -0.32 -15.53 -19.29
N THR A 107 1.00 -15.64 -19.05
CA THR A 107 2.03 -15.27 -20.04
C THR A 107 2.12 -16.31 -21.15
N ALA A 108 2.04 -17.61 -20.82
CA ALA A 108 2.01 -18.69 -21.80
C ALA A 108 0.76 -18.59 -22.72
N ASN A 109 -0.43 -18.44 -22.14
CA ASN A 109 -1.68 -18.26 -22.89
C ASN A 109 -1.64 -16.99 -23.77
N PHE A 110 -0.90 -15.96 -23.34
CA PHE A 110 -0.69 -14.75 -24.14
C PHE A 110 0.20 -15.01 -25.36
N GLU A 111 1.27 -15.80 -25.21
CA GLU A 111 2.12 -16.24 -26.32
C GLU A 111 1.33 -17.08 -27.33
N GLU A 112 0.60 -18.09 -26.86
CA GLU A 112 -0.24 -18.95 -27.72
C GLU A 112 -1.25 -18.13 -28.54
N ARG A 113 -1.94 -17.18 -27.89
CA ARG A 113 -2.87 -16.29 -28.59
C ARG A 113 -2.17 -15.43 -29.63
N LEU A 114 -0.97 -14.92 -29.35
CA LEU A 114 -0.22 -14.14 -30.35
C LEU A 114 0.16 -14.97 -31.57
N ILE A 115 0.51 -16.25 -31.39
CA ILE A 115 0.83 -17.16 -32.50
C ILE A 115 -0.39 -17.36 -33.41
N ILE A 116 -1.59 -17.50 -32.83
CA ILE A 116 -2.84 -17.71 -33.57
C ILE A 116 -3.34 -16.42 -34.23
N ASP A 117 -3.43 -15.33 -33.48
CA ASP A 117 -4.07 -14.07 -33.92
C ASP A 117 -3.16 -13.20 -34.82
N ARG A 118 -1.85 -13.47 -34.77
CA ARG A 118 -0.80 -12.69 -35.45
C ARG A 118 0.30 -13.61 -36.02
N PRO A 119 -0.04 -14.55 -36.92
CA PRO A 119 0.91 -15.52 -37.46
C PRO A 119 2.02 -14.87 -38.31
N GLU A 120 1.84 -13.63 -38.75
CA GLU A 120 2.83 -12.85 -39.50
C GLU A 120 4.01 -12.36 -38.65
N LEU A 121 3.95 -12.48 -37.32
CA LEU A 121 5.03 -12.02 -36.44
C LEU A 121 6.27 -12.93 -36.57
N SER A 122 7.43 -12.29 -36.78
CA SER A 122 8.71 -12.99 -36.64
C SER A 122 8.91 -13.51 -35.20
N ARG A 123 9.66 -14.61 -35.04
CA ARG A 123 9.98 -15.17 -33.71
C ARG A 123 10.55 -14.11 -32.75
N LYS A 124 11.45 -13.25 -33.25
CA LYS A 124 12.05 -12.16 -32.48
C LYS A 124 11.00 -11.16 -31.95
N GLU A 125 10.00 -10.82 -32.76
CA GLU A 125 8.95 -9.88 -32.35
C GLU A 125 7.96 -10.54 -31.38
N LEU A 126 7.64 -11.82 -31.59
CA LEU A 126 6.87 -12.62 -30.64
C LEU A 126 7.55 -12.64 -29.26
N ASP A 127 8.81 -13.06 -29.19
CA ASP A 127 9.59 -13.14 -27.96
C ASP A 127 9.65 -11.78 -27.24
N ARG A 128 9.85 -10.69 -28.00
CA ARG A 128 9.85 -9.32 -27.46
C ARG A 128 8.51 -8.95 -26.81
N ARG A 129 7.38 -9.28 -27.44
CA ARG A 129 6.04 -8.97 -26.90
C ARG A 129 5.74 -9.80 -25.65
N VAL A 130 6.11 -11.08 -25.65
CA VAL A 130 5.96 -11.97 -24.49
C VAL A 130 6.80 -11.48 -23.32
N ASP A 131 8.07 -11.13 -23.54
CA ASP A 131 8.94 -10.56 -22.50
C ASP A 131 8.37 -9.24 -21.94
N VAL A 132 7.86 -8.34 -22.80
CA VAL A 132 7.18 -7.12 -22.34
C VAL A 132 5.96 -7.44 -21.47
N HIS A 133 5.18 -8.46 -21.83
CA HIS A 133 4.04 -8.91 -21.05
C HIS A 133 4.48 -9.44 -19.68
N ALA A 134 5.47 -10.33 -19.63
CA ALA A 134 6.03 -10.89 -18.40
C ALA A 134 6.57 -9.78 -17.48
N ARG A 135 7.34 -8.83 -18.02
CA ARG A 135 7.87 -7.67 -17.27
C ARG A 135 6.75 -6.79 -16.69
N ARG A 136 5.63 -6.64 -17.40
CA ARG A 136 4.45 -5.92 -16.91
C ARG A 136 3.83 -6.67 -15.72
N MET A 137 3.71 -7.99 -15.80
CA MET A 137 3.20 -8.83 -14.70
C MET A 137 4.11 -8.76 -13.46
N HIS A 138 5.43 -8.87 -13.62
CA HIS A 138 6.38 -8.72 -12.51
C HIS A 138 6.25 -7.34 -11.84
N ARG A 139 6.15 -6.27 -12.64
CA ARG A 139 5.97 -4.91 -12.13
C ARG A 139 4.68 -4.78 -11.33
N ARG A 140 3.56 -5.29 -11.86
CA ARG A 140 2.25 -5.27 -11.18
C ARG A 140 2.28 -6.06 -9.87
N ARG A 141 2.95 -7.22 -9.85
CA ARG A 141 3.11 -8.03 -8.63
C ARG A 141 3.90 -7.26 -7.57
N ALA A 142 5.07 -6.73 -7.92
CA ALA A 142 5.90 -5.97 -6.99
C ALA A 142 5.16 -4.74 -6.43
N ASP A 143 4.44 -4.01 -7.28
CA ASP A 143 3.63 -2.86 -6.85
C ASP A 143 2.49 -3.27 -5.91
N THR A 144 1.83 -4.39 -6.18
CA THR A 144 0.77 -4.94 -5.33
C THR A 144 1.30 -5.36 -3.96
N ILE A 145 2.44 -6.06 -3.92
CA ILE A 145 3.10 -6.45 -2.66
C ILE A 145 3.45 -5.18 -1.88
N SER A 146 4.15 -4.23 -2.51
CA SER A 146 4.57 -3.01 -1.82
C SER A 146 3.40 -2.21 -1.26
N ARG A 147 2.32 -2.03 -2.03
CA ARG A 147 1.16 -1.27 -1.56
C ARG A 147 0.45 -1.97 -0.42
N THR A 148 0.16 -3.26 -0.58
CA THR A 148 -0.62 -4.03 0.39
C THR A 148 0.11 -4.13 1.73
N GLU A 149 1.41 -4.46 1.70
CA GLU A 149 2.22 -4.66 2.90
C GLU A 149 2.54 -3.32 3.59
N SER A 150 2.84 -2.26 2.84
CA SER A 150 3.05 -0.94 3.42
C SER A 150 1.77 -0.35 4.01
N ALA A 151 0.63 -0.48 3.33
CA ALA A 151 -0.66 -0.03 3.84
C ALA A 151 -1.04 -0.80 5.12
N ASN A 152 -0.83 -2.11 5.16
CA ASN A 152 -1.10 -2.90 6.36
C ASN A 152 -0.23 -2.43 7.53
N ALA A 153 1.08 -2.27 7.31
CA ALA A 153 1.98 -1.79 8.37
C ALA A 153 1.62 -0.39 8.88
N VAL A 154 1.18 0.50 7.99
CA VAL A 154 0.74 1.84 8.38
C VAL A 154 -0.55 1.76 9.20
N ASN A 155 -1.57 1.08 8.70
CA ASN A 155 -2.87 0.95 9.37
C ASN A 155 -2.75 0.31 10.76
N GLU A 156 -1.94 -0.75 10.88
CA GLU A 156 -1.71 -1.44 12.15
C GLU A 156 -0.89 -0.59 13.13
N GLY A 157 0.12 0.13 12.63
CA GLY A 157 0.84 1.10 13.45
C GLY A 157 -0.04 2.26 13.93
N THR A 158 -1.01 2.69 13.11
CA THR A 158 -1.99 3.71 13.46
C THR A 158 -2.95 3.21 14.54
N LEU A 159 -3.49 2.00 14.40
CA LEU A 159 -4.33 1.37 15.44
C LEU A 159 -3.61 1.31 16.79
N GLN A 160 -2.38 0.79 16.81
CA GLN A 160 -1.56 0.77 18.03
C GLN A 160 -1.29 2.18 18.61
N GLY A 161 -1.32 3.22 17.76
CA GLY A 161 -1.26 4.61 18.19
C GLY A 161 -2.54 5.03 18.92
N TYR A 162 -3.68 4.75 18.32
CA TYR A 162 -5.00 5.03 18.88
C TYR A 162 -5.26 4.27 20.19
N GLU A 163 -4.83 3.01 20.29
CA GLU A 163 -4.91 2.24 21.54
C GLU A 163 -4.11 2.90 22.66
N GLY A 164 -2.87 3.32 22.37
CA GLY A 164 -2.02 4.01 23.34
C GLY A 164 -2.59 5.36 23.77
N ALA A 165 -3.29 6.05 22.86
CA ALA A 165 -4.00 7.29 23.13
C ALA A 165 -5.40 7.09 23.75
N LYS A 166 -5.82 5.85 24.01
CA LYS A 166 -7.14 5.49 24.55
C LYS A 166 -8.32 6.00 23.71
N ILE A 167 -8.13 6.11 22.39
CA ILE A 167 -9.23 6.34 21.47
C ILE A 167 -10.00 5.03 21.33
N GLU A 168 -11.30 5.04 21.60
CA GLU A 168 -12.12 3.83 21.66
C GLU A 168 -12.84 3.52 20.35
N GLU A 169 -13.20 4.54 19.59
CA GLU A 169 -14.07 4.43 18.42
C GLU A 169 -13.39 4.98 17.17
N LEU A 170 -13.52 4.21 16.09
CA LEU A 170 -12.92 4.51 14.80
C LEU A 170 -13.94 4.32 13.69
N GLU A 171 -13.70 4.99 12.57
CA GLU A 171 -14.33 4.72 11.29
C GLU A 171 -13.27 4.41 10.22
N ILE A 172 -13.72 3.82 9.12
CA ILE A 172 -12.86 3.60 7.95
C ILE A 172 -12.99 4.79 7.02
N LEU A 173 -11.91 5.52 6.83
CA LEU A 173 -11.81 6.51 5.78
C LEU A 173 -11.52 5.81 4.44
N LEU A 174 -12.43 5.99 3.49
CA LEU A 174 -12.33 5.40 2.16
C LEU A 174 -11.22 6.05 1.34
N GLY A 175 -10.49 5.23 0.59
CA GLY A 175 -9.58 5.72 -0.45
C GLY A 175 -10.35 6.36 -1.61
N PRO A 176 -9.65 7.03 -2.56
CA PRO A 176 -10.27 7.80 -3.63
C PRO A 176 -11.08 6.96 -4.63
N ASN A 177 -10.78 5.65 -4.74
CA ASN A 177 -11.50 4.71 -5.60
C ASN A 177 -11.90 3.47 -4.78
N PRO A 178 -12.90 3.58 -3.90
CA PRO A 178 -13.28 2.47 -3.03
C PRO A 178 -14.02 1.40 -3.83
N CYS A 179 -13.78 0.12 -3.50
CA CYS A 179 -14.58 -0.98 -4.03
C CYS A 179 -15.74 -1.30 -3.09
N ASP A 180 -16.68 -2.14 -3.54
CA ASP A 180 -17.87 -2.53 -2.75
C ASP A 180 -17.52 -3.12 -1.38
N ILE A 181 -16.40 -3.86 -1.28
CA ILE A 181 -15.90 -4.39 0.00
C ILE A 181 -15.55 -3.24 0.95
N CYS A 182 -14.84 -2.22 0.45
CA CYS A 182 -14.48 -1.04 1.26
C CYS A 182 -15.71 -0.28 1.71
N ILE A 183 -16.65 -0.03 0.81
CA ILE A 183 -17.89 0.72 1.10
C ILE A 183 -18.72 -0.02 2.15
N GLY A 184 -18.86 -1.35 2.01
CA GLY A 184 -19.56 -2.18 2.99
C GLY A 184 -18.90 -2.13 4.37
N LEU A 185 -17.55 -2.13 4.43
CA LEU A 185 -16.83 -2.03 5.70
C LEU A 185 -16.92 -0.64 6.34
N ALA A 186 -16.99 0.44 5.56
CA ALA A 186 -17.03 1.81 6.10
C ALA A 186 -18.40 2.21 6.68
N SER A 187 -19.45 1.39 6.49
CA SER A 187 -20.82 1.72 6.92
C SER A 187 -21.08 1.52 8.43
N ARG A 188 -20.04 1.41 9.26
CA ARG A 188 -20.15 1.19 10.71
C ARG A 188 -18.95 1.75 11.47
N THR A 189 -19.17 1.97 12.76
CA THR A 189 -18.13 2.29 13.74
C THR A 189 -17.44 1.02 14.24
N TYR A 190 -16.16 1.13 14.53
CA TYR A 190 -15.33 0.04 15.05
C TYR A 190 -14.75 0.40 16.41
N LYS A 191 -14.62 -0.61 17.28
CA LYS A 191 -13.83 -0.48 18.50
C LYS A 191 -12.35 -0.67 18.16
N THR A 192 -11.49 0.23 18.64
CA THR A 192 -10.06 0.25 18.28
C THR A 192 -9.37 -1.11 18.48
N ARG A 193 -9.58 -1.75 19.65
CA ARG A 193 -8.95 -3.03 20.00
C ARG A 193 -9.40 -4.21 19.13
N GLU A 194 -10.60 -4.12 18.55
CA GLU A 194 -11.19 -5.17 17.71
C GLU A 194 -10.89 -4.94 16.21
N SER A 195 -10.20 -3.85 15.88
CA SER A 195 -9.99 -3.41 14.49
C SER A 195 -8.75 -4.00 13.83
N HIS A 196 -7.87 -4.64 14.60
CA HIS A 196 -6.65 -5.28 14.09
C HIS A 196 -6.96 -6.33 13.02
N GLY A 197 -6.21 -6.32 11.92
CA GLY A 197 -6.37 -7.27 10.81
C GLY A 197 -7.52 -6.99 9.84
N ILE A 198 -8.41 -6.01 10.12
CA ILE A 198 -9.50 -5.66 9.20
C ILE A 198 -8.97 -4.93 7.96
N LEU A 199 -8.06 -3.98 8.16
CA LEU A 199 -7.32 -3.33 7.09
C LEU A 199 -5.88 -3.85 7.07
N THR A 200 -5.33 -4.30 5.96
CA THR A 200 -5.74 -4.11 4.57
C THR A 200 -6.71 -5.19 4.08
N ALA A 201 -7.97 -4.82 3.78
CA ALA A 201 -9.05 -5.78 3.48
C ALA A 201 -8.85 -6.60 2.19
N HIS A 202 -8.12 -6.05 1.21
CA HIS A 202 -7.83 -6.71 -0.06
C HIS A 202 -6.52 -6.18 -0.66
N PRO A 203 -5.93 -6.87 -1.65
CA PRO A 203 -4.75 -6.36 -2.33
C PRO A 203 -4.96 -4.95 -2.85
N ARG A 204 -3.98 -4.08 -2.62
CA ARG A 204 -4.00 -2.65 -2.98
C ARG A 204 -5.12 -1.81 -2.36
N CYS A 205 -5.72 -2.23 -1.24
CA CYS A 205 -6.65 -1.34 -0.51
C CYS A 205 -5.93 -0.05 -0.07
N GLU A 206 -6.61 1.08 -0.26
CA GLU A 206 -6.12 2.43 0.04
C GLU A 206 -6.86 3.08 1.22
N CYS A 207 -7.73 2.31 1.90
CA CYS A 207 -8.48 2.80 3.06
C CYS A 207 -7.60 2.86 4.31
N CYS A 208 -7.95 3.75 5.24
CA CYS A 208 -7.27 3.92 6.51
C CYS A 208 -8.26 4.13 7.67
N TRP A 209 -7.75 4.08 8.89
CA TRP A 209 -8.52 4.37 10.09
C TRP A 209 -8.57 5.87 10.36
N SER A 210 -9.74 6.34 10.77
CA SER A 210 -9.96 7.69 11.32
C SER A 210 -10.57 7.58 12.72
N PRO A 211 -10.10 8.36 13.70
CA PRO A 211 -10.73 8.39 15.01
C PRO A 211 -12.02 9.20 14.97
N LEU A 212 -12.98 8.81 15.80
CA LEU A 212 -14.23 9.57 16.04
C LEU A 212 -14.10 10.46 17.28
#